data_AF-A0A4Y1QR89-F1
#
_entry.id   AF-A0A4Y1QR89-F1
#
_cell.length_a   1.000
_cell.length_b   1.000
_cell.length_c   1.000
_cell.angle_alpha   90.00
_cell.angle_beta   90.00
_cell.angle_gamma   90.00
#
_symmetry.space_group_name_H-M   'P 1'
#
loop_
_entity.id
_entity.type
_entity.pdbx_description
1 polymer ?
#
loop_
_entity_poly.entity_id
_entity_poly.type
_entity_poly.pdbx_seq_one_letter_code
_entity_poly.pdbx_strand_id
1 'polypeptide(L)'
;MGKIGTKLPGFCLNRIRPHVRVRSPTIQSKVDAASDVTKNNADKKAENSGNVGEEKAGGNGAIARKIMIVVDSSLEAKGALQWALSHTVQSQDKLVLLHVTKPSSSKQAAGEEPSKDVAPRAYQLVHSLRNMCQLKRPEVQIEVAVVVEGNKEKGPTILEEARKQEVALLVLGQKKRSTTWRLLMMWAGNRVGGGGGGSVVEYCIQNASCMAVAVRRKSRKVGGYLITTKRQKDFWLLA
;
A
#
# COMPACT_ATOMS: atom_id res chain seq x y z
N MET A 1 7.77 65.05 -21.00
CA MET A 1 9.04 64.58 -20.42
C MET A 1 8.94 63.09 -20.12
N GLY A 2 9.82 62.28 -20.71
CA GLY A 2 9.93 60.85 -20.40
C GLY A 2 11.09 60.54 -19.45
N LYS A 3 11.20 59.24 -19.08
CA LYS A 3 12.22 58.55 -18.25
C LYS A 3 11.83 58.47 -16.76
N ILE A 4 12.10 57.41 -15.98
CA ILE A 4 13.00 56.24 -16.06
C ILE A 4 12.26 55.01 -15.48
N GLY A 5 12.28 53.87 -16.18
CA GLY A 5 11.98 52.56 -15.60
C GLY A 5 13.20 51.98 -14.87
N THR A 6 13.03 51.51 -13.64
CA THR A 6 14.09 50.86 -12.86
C THR A 6 14.30 49.42 -13.34
N LYS A 7 15.54 49.13 -13.79
CA LYS A 7 15.98 47.80 -14.18
C LYS A 7 16.19 46.93 -12.93
N LEU A 8 15.55 45.77 -12.88
CA LEU A 8 15.85 44.74 -11.88
C LEU A 8 17.19 44.06 -12.23
N PRO A 9 18.09 43.81 -11.26
CA PRO A 9 19.32 43.09 -11.51
C PRO A 9 19.01 41.61 -11.75
N GLY A 10 19.64 41.05 -12.78
CA GLY A 10 19.43 39.68 -13.23
C GLY A 10 19.80 38.65 -12.16
N PHE A 11 18.91 37.70 -11.93
CA PHE A 11 19.21 36.50 -11.17
C PHE A 11 20.11 35.59 -12.01
N CYS A 12 21.40 35.55 -11.68
CA CYS A 12 22.34 34.57 -12.21
C CYS A 12 22.02 33.19 -11.62
N LEU A 13 21.31 32.35 -12.37
CA LEU A 13 21.19 30.94 -12.05
C LEU A 13 22.52 30.25 -12.39
N ASN A 14 23.31 29.95 -11.36
CA ASN A 14 24.44 29.03 -11.49
C ASN A 14 23.92 27.65 -11.92
N ARG A 15 24.18 27.32 -13.18
CA ARG A 15 23.89 26.03 -13.82
C ARG A 15 24.82 24.98 -13.23
N ILE A 16 24.41 24.35 -12.13
CA ILE A 16 25.09 23.16 -11.60
C ILE A 16 24.88 22.03 -12.61
N ARG A 17 25.95 21.66 -13.33
CA ARG A 17 26.01 20.46 -14.17
C ARG A 17 26.46 19.29 -13.28
N PRO A 18 25.66 18.23 -13.08
CA PRO A 18 26.17 17.04 -12.44
C PRO A 18 27.06 16.28 -13.43
N HIS A 19 28.36 16.26 -13.18
CA HIS A 19 29.29 15.30 -13.80
C HIS A 19 29.08 13.93 -13.16
N VAL A 20 28.06 13.19 -13.59
CA VAL A 20 27.92 11.77 -13.28
C VAL A 20 27.82 11.01 -14.58
N ARG A 21 28.95 10.43 -15.00
CA ARG A 21 29.02 9.44 -16.08
C ARG A 21 28.79 8.08 -15.44
N VAL A 22 27.57 7.57 -15.52
CA VAL A 22 27.27 6.17 -15.13
C VAL A 22 27.87 5.27 -16.21
N ARG A 23 28.88 4.47 -15.86
CA ARG A 23 29.35 3.35 -16.68
C ARG A 23 28.36 2.20 -16.51
N SER A 24 27.82 1.71 -17.61
CA SER A 24 27.03 0.47 -17.65
C SER A 24 27.91 -0.73 -17.25
N PRO A 25 27.42 -1.69 -16.46
CA PRO A 25 28.17 -2.93 -16.23
C PRO A 25 28.20 -3.77 -17.51
N THR A 26 29.40 -4.21 -17.87
CA THR A 26 29.64 -5.16 -18.97
C THR A 26 29.08 -6.52 -18.59
N ILE A 27 28.16 -7.04 -19.40
CA ILE A 27 27.74 -8.44 -19.39
C ILE A 27 28.92 -9.27 -19.90
N GLN A 28 29.49 -10.13 -19.06
CA GLN A 28 30.37 -11.21 -19.50
C GLN A 28 29.75 -12.55 -19.11
N SER A 29 29.09 -13.17 -20.10
CA SER A 29 28.87 -14.61 -20.16
C SER A 29 30.20 -15.30 -20.41
N LYS A 30 30.61 -16.18 -19.50
CA LYS A 30 31.72 -17.11 -19.76
C LYS A 30 31.24 -18.54 -19.47
N VAL A 31 30.98 -19.23 -20.56
CA VAL A 31 30.88 -20.69 -20.65
C VAL A 31 32.28 -21.21 -21.05
N ASP A 32 32.50 -22.51 -20.79
CA ASP A 32 33.63 -23.38 -21.18
C ASP A 32 34.69 -23.61 -20.07
N ALA A 33 35.23 -24.79 -19.79
CA ALA A 33 34.90 -26.22 -19.97
C ALA A 33 36.03 -27.05 -19.30
N ALA A 34 35.71 -28.30 -18.92
CA ALA A 34 36.56 -29.52 -18.92
C ALA A 34 37.39 -30.01 -17.69
N SER A 35 37.55 -31.35 -17.70
CA SER A 35 38.13 -32.36 -16.78
C SER A 35 37.17 -32.86 -15.69
N ASP A 36 36.88 -34.16 -15.51
CA ASP A 36 37.74 -35.34 -15.65
C ASP A 36 36.93 -36.64 -15.94
N VAL A 37 37.63 -37.64 -16.49
CA VAL A 37 37.24 -38.93 -17.09
C VAL A 37 36.96 -39.97 -15.97
N THR A 38 36.03 -40.93 -16.07
CA THR A 38 36.35 -42.35 -16.42
C THR A 38 35.19 -43.35 -16.12
N LYS A 39 34.76 -44.11 -17.16
CA LYS A 39 34.23 -45.51 -17.27
C LYS A 39 32.82 -45.95 -16.81
N ASN A 40 31.97 -46.26 -17.82
CA ASN A 40 31.34 -47.55 -18.23
C ASN A 40 30.96 -48.58 -17.12
N ASN A 41 29.85 -49.36 -17.12
CA ASN A 41 29.04 -49.93 -18.22
C ASN A 41 27.77 -50.65 -17.67
N ALA A 42 26.76 -50.80 -18.54
CA ALA A 42 25.81 -51.93 -18.72
C ALA A 42 24.63 -52.22 -17.75
N ASP A 43 23.44 -51.98 -18.31
CA ASP A 43 22.26 -52.87 -18.45
C ASP A 43 21.71 -53.70 -17.29
N LYS A 44 20.41 -53.48 -16.99
CA LYS A 44 19.39 -54.54 -16.98
C LYS A 44 17.96 -53.98 -16.99
N LYS A 45 17.25 -54.31 -18.06
CA LYS A 45 15.79 -54.23 -18.24
C LYS A 45 15.11 -55.30 -17.38
N ALA A 46 14.07 -54.95 -16.62
CA ALA A 46 13.04 -55.87 -16.18
C ALA A 46 11.72 -55.12 -16.01
N GLU A 47 10.73 -55.51 -16.81
CA GLU A 47 9.34 -55.10 -16.71
C GLU A 47 8.74 -55.63 -15.40
N ASN A 48 7.93 -54.82 -14.71
CA ASN A 48 6.76 -55.38 -14.05
C ASN A 48 5.61 -54.37 -13.98
N SER A 49 4.44 -54.88 -14.35
CA SER A 49 3.13 -54.26 -14.33
C SER A 49 2.62 -54.12 -12.89
N GLY A 50 2.01 -52.99 -12.54
CA GLY A 50 1.45 -52.75 -11.22
C GLY A 50 0.63 -51.46 -11.18
N ASN A 51 -0.66 -51.61 -10.90
CA ASN A 51 -1.73 -50.65 -11.13
C ASN A 51 -1.95 -49.70 -9.93
N VAL A 52 -2.61 -48.57 -10.21
CA VAL A 52 -3.35 -47.67 -9.29
C VAL A 52 -2.56 -46.79 -8.31
N GLY A 53 -2.65 -45.49 -8.56
CA GLY A 53 -2.40 -44.43 -7.58
C GLY A 53 -2.45 -43.08 -8.28
N GLU A 54 -3.60 -42.40 -8.24
CA GLU A 54 -3.71 -41.00 -8.62
C GLU A 54 -2.75 -40.16 -7.78
N GLU A 55 -1.55 -39.91 -8.29
CA GLU A 55 -0.71 -38.80 -7.87
C GLU A 55 -0.68 -37.79 -9.00
N LYS A 56 -1.76 -37.02 -9.14
CA LYS A 56 -1.64 -35.72 -9.81
C LYS A 56 -0.78 -34.84 -8.92
N ALA A 57 0.51 -34.87 -9.25
CA ALA A 57 1.49 -33.80 -9.18
C ALA A 57 1.04 -32.60 -8.35
N GLY A 58 1.67 -32.47 -7.18
CA GLY A 58 1.54 -31.33 -6.29
C GLY A 58 1.53 -30.01 -7.05
N GLY A 59 0.33 -29.42 -7.15
CA GLY A 59 0.23 -27.99 -7.30
C GLY A 59 0.87 -27.41 -6.06
N ASN A 60 2.00 -26.71 -6.21
CA ASN A 60 2.54 -25.85 -5.16
C ASN A 60 1.36 -25.17 -4.49
N GLY A 61 1.05 -25.55 -3.24
CA GLY A 61 -0.03 -24.96 -2.47
C GLY A 61 0.33 -23.51 -2.25
N ALA A 62 -0.01 -22.65 -3.22
CA ALA A 62 0.25 -21.24 -3.18
C ALA A 62 -0.56 -20.70 -2.01
N ILE A 63 0.10 -20.47 -0.89
CA ILE A 63 -0.51 -19.91 0.31
C ILE A 63 -1.11 -18.57 -0.12
N ALA A 64 -2.44 -18.51 -0.10
CA ALA A 64 -3.21 -17.32 -0.41
C ALA A 64 -2.82 -16.21 0.56
N ARG A 65 -2.12 -15.17 0.08
CA ARG A 65 -1.74 -14.03 0.93
C ARG A 65 -2.97 -13.19 1.26
N LYS A 66 -3.00 -12.66 2.47
CA LYS A 66 -4.05 -11.75 2.91
C LYS A 66 -3.62 -10.30 2.70
N ILE A 67 -4.44 -9.53 1.98
CA ILE A 67 -4.25 -8.10 1.71
C ILE A 67 -5.31 -7.33 2.47
N MET A 68 -4.91 -6.42 3.34
CA MET A 68 -5.83 -5.55 4.07
C MET A 68 -5.76 -4.14 3.54
N ILE A 69 -6.92 -3.56 3.28
CA ILE A 69 -7.06 -2.18 2.79
C ILE A 69 -7.86 -1.40 3.81
N VAL A 70 -7.28 -0.32 4.32
CA VAL A 70 -7.98 0.59 5.22
C VAL A 70 -8.89 1.50 4.40
N VAL A 71 -10.19 1.43 4.69
CA VAL A 71 -11.24 2.14 3.97
C VAL A 71 -11.98 3.12 4.86
N ASP A 72 -12.30 4.28 4.31
CA ASP A 72 -13.18 5.28 4.91
C ASP A 72 -13.94 6.04 3.80
N SER A 73 -14.68 7.10 4.16
CA SER A 73 -15.44 7.91 3.20
C SER A 73 -14.54 8.81 2.32
N SER A 74 -13.23 8.88 2.60
CA SER A 74 -12.30 9.78 1.93
C SER A 74 -12.03 9.37 0.48
N LEU A 75 -11.60 10.34 -0.34
CA LEU A 75 -11.19 10.07 -1.72
C LEU A 75 -9.87 9.32 -1.76
N GLU A 76 -9.03 9.50 -0.75
CA GLU A 76 -7.72 8.87 -0.65
C GLU A 76 -7.83 7.38 -0.38
N ALA A 77 -8.72 6.96 0.53
CA ALA A 77 -9.02 5.56 0.73
C ALA A 77 -9.62 4.90 -0.52
N LYS A 78 -10.57 5.57 -1.19
CA LYS A 78 -11.13 5.09 -2.46
C LYS A 78 -10.06 4.95 -3.54
N GLY A 79 -9.15 5.91 -3.63
CA GLY A 79 -8.02 5.86 -4.57
C GLY A 79 -7.07 4.71 -4.28
N ALA A 80 -6.75 4.47 -3.00
CA ALA A 80 -5.91 3.34 -2.58
C ALA A 80 -6.57 1.99 -2.86
N LEU A 81 -7.87 1.87 -2.62
CA LEU A 81 -8.65 0.68 -2.94
C LEU A 81 -8.64 0.38 -4.45
N GLN A 82 -8.87 1.40 -5.29
CA GLN A 82 -8.80 1.25 -6.74
C GLN A 82 -7.42 0.83 -7.21
N TRP A 83 -6.37 1.45 -6.68
CA TRP A 83 -5.00 1.08 -7.01
C TRP A 83 -4.71 -0.38 -6.67
N ALA A 84 -5.11 -0.82 -5.47
CA ALA A 84 -4.87 -2.18 -5.00
C ALA A 84 -5.57 -3.22 -5.89
N LEU A 85 -6.84 -3.00 -6.24
CA LEU A 85 -7.59 -3.92 -7.12
C LEU A 85 -6.97 -4.02 -8.52
N SER A 86 -6.40 -2.93 -9.03
CA SER A 86 -5.79 -2.89 -10.37
C SER A 86 -4.37 -3.44 -10.41
N HIS A 87 -3.55 -3.20 -9.38
CA HIS A 87 -2.09 -3.44 -9.46
C HIS A 87 -1.57 -4.47 -8.47
N THR A 88 -2.27 -4.75 -7.38
CA THR A 88 -1.76 -5.64 -6.33
C THR A 88 -2.56 -6.92 -6.21
N VAL A 89 -3.89 -6.87 -6.28
CA VAL A 89 -4.76 -8.01 -5.99
C VAL A 89 -4.74 -9.04 -7.13
N GLN A 90 -4.52 -10.29 -6.77
CA GLN A 90 -4.55 -11.48 -7.63
C GLN A 90 -5.70 -12.41 -7.24
N SER A 91 -6.06 -13.36 -8.11
CA SER A 91 -7.22 -14.24 -7.91
C SER A 91 -7.09 -15.17 -6.71
N GLN A 92 -5.87 -15.60 -6.34
CA GLN A 92 -5.65 -16.40 -5.14
C GLN A 92 -5.57 -15.58 -3.83
N ASP A 93 -5.63 -14.26 -3.89
CA ASP A 93 -5.51 -13.43 -2.68
C ASP A 93 -6.81 -13.42 -1.87
N LYS A 94 -6.69 -13.16 -0.56
CA LYS A 94 -7.83 -12.82 0.31
C LYS A 94 -7.79 -11.33 0.63
N LEU A 95 -8.89 -10.63 0.36
CA LEU A 95 -9.00 -9.18 0.58
C LEU A 95 -9.77 -8.88 1.85
N VAL A 96 -9.24 -8.02 2.70
CA VAL A 96 -9.91 -7.53 3.91
C VAL A 96 -10.13 -6.02 3.77
N LEU A 97 -11.38 -5.59 3.85
CA LEU A 97 -11.73 -4.17 3.95
C LEU A 97 -11.87 -3.79 5.42
N LEU A 98 -10.89 -3.05 5.94
CA LEU A 98 -10.87 -2.58 7.33
C LEU A 98 -11.41 -1.15 7.43
N HIS A 99 -12.45 -0.94 8.22
CA HIS A 99 -12.93 0.39 8.59
C HIS A 99 -12.81 0.65 10.08
N VAL A 100 -12.20 1.77 10.44
CA VAL A 100 -12.02 2.19 11.84
C VAL A 100 -12.99 3.31 12.18
N THR A 101 -14.01 2.99 13.00
CA THR A 101 -15.03 3.94 13.46
C THR A 101 -14.56 4.66 14.71
N LYS A 102 -14.93 5.93 14.88
CA LYS A 102 -14.68 6.66 16.12
C LYS A 102 -15.78 6.34 17.14
N PRO A 103 -15.46 6.25 18.44
CA PRO A 103 -16.48 6.24 19.46
C PRO A 103 -17.15 7.61 19.45
N SER A 104 -18.46 7.66 19.27
CA SER A 104 -19.21 8.93 19.33
C SER A 104 -19.16 9.48 20.75
N SER A 105 -18.63 10.68 20.94
CA SER A 105 -18.59 11.38 22.22
C SER A 105 -19.94 11.96 22.67
N SER A 106 -21.05 11.63 22.00
CA SER A 106 -22.39 12.09 22.36
C SER A 106 -23.03 11.20 23.43
N LYS A 107 -22.42 11.16 24.62
CA LYS A 107 -23.03 10.64 25.86
C LYS A 107 -22.46 11.36 27.09
N GLN A 108 -22.67 12.66 27.15
CA GLN A 108 -22.72 13.40 28.41
C GLN A 108 -24.04 14.18 28.45
N ALA A 109 -25.14 13.45 28.46
CA ALA A 109 -26.41 13.88 29.01
C ALA A 109 -27.24 12.60 29.23
N ALA A 110 -27.59 12.36 30.49
CA ALA A 110 -28.59 11.42 31.03
C ALA A 110 -29.00 10.20 30.17
N GLY A 111 -28.54 9.02 30.61
CA GLY A 111 -29.28 7.75 30.58
C GLY A 111 -30.08 7.41 29.33
N GLU A 112 -29.42 6.93 28.28
CA GLU A 112 -30.04 6.13 27.22
C GLU A 112 -28.96 5.25 26.55
N GLU A 113 -29.32 4.02 26.19
CA GLU A 113 -28.52 2.92 25.61
C GLU A 113 -27.61 3.33 24.43
N PRO A 114 -26.51 2.60 24.12
CA PRO A 114 -25.59 2.98 23.04
C PRO A 114 -26.35 3.05 21.72
N SER A 115 -26.50 4.26 21.19
CA SER A 115 -27.33 4.51 20.01
C SER A 115 -26.79 3.74 18.82
N LYS A 116 -27.65 2.87 18.26
CA LYS A 116 -27.43 1.94 17.15
C LYS A 116 -27.16 2.63 15.79
N ASP A 117 -26.69 3.88 15.77
CA ASP A 117 -26.78 4.77 14.59
C ASP A 117 -25.42 5.07 13.92
N VAL A 118 -24.31 4.90 14.64
CA VAL A 118 -22.94 4.99 14.07
C VAL A 118 -22.55 3.71 13.33
N ALA A 119 -22.97 2.55 13.86
CA ALA A 119 -22.77 1.24 13.24
C ALA A 119 -23.39 1.10 11.82
N PRO A 120 -24.64 1.54 11.55
CA PRO A 120 -25.25 1.36 10.23
C PRO A 120 -24.56 2.17 9.14
N ARG A 121 -24.11 3.42 9.41
CA ARG A 121 -23.41 4.22 8.39
C ARG A 121 -22.05 3.63 8.01
N ALA A 122 -21.29 3.17 9.00
CA ALA A 122 -20.03 2.48 8.79
C ALA A 122 -20.24 1.19 7.98
N TYR A 123 -21.24 0.39 8.35
CA TYR A 123 -21.55 -0.85 7.66
C TYR A 123 -22.01 -0.61 6.21
N GLN A 124 -22.88 0.38 5.98
CA GLN A 124 -23.33 0.79 4.65
C GLN A 124 -22.16 1.20 3.75
N LEU A 125 -21.24 2.02 4.28
CA LEU A 125 -20.04 2.43 3.54
C LEU A 125 -19.21 1.22 3.14
N VAL A 126 -18.84 0.35 4.08
CA VAL A 126 -17.96 -0.79 3.78
C VAL A 126 -18.66 -1.79 2.87
N HIS A 127 -19.98 -2.00 3.04
CA HIS A 127 -20.77 -2.85 2.15
C HIS A 127 -20.78 -2.31 0.71
N SER A 128 -20.94 -1.00 0.52
CA SER A 128 -20.86 -0.39 -0.82
C SER A 128 -19.49 -0.60 -1.48
N LEU A 129 -18.41 -0.49 -0.70
CA LEU A 129 -17.05 -0.71 -1.18
C LEU A 129 -16.79 -2.20 -1.48
N ARG A 130 -17.32 -3.11 -0.65
CA ARG A 130 -17.29 -4.55 -0.89
C ARG A 130 -17.95 -4.91 -2.22
N ASN A 131 -19.15 -4.38 -2.48
CA ASN A 131 -19.85 -4.63 -3.75
C ASN A 131 -19.02 -4.15 -4.95
N MET A 132 -18.42 -2.96 -4.87
CA MET A 132 -17.52 -2.47 -5.93
C MET A 132 -16.32 -3.40 -6.13
N CYS A 133 -15.71 -3.90 -5.05
CA CYS A 133 -14.60 -4.84 -5.16
C CYS A 133 -15.03 -6.15 -5.82
N GLN A 134 -16.19 -6.70 -5.43
CA GLN A 134 -16.74 -7.94 -6.00
C GLN A 134 -17.05 -7.78 -7.49
N LEU A 135 -17.59 -6.62 -7.91
CA LEU A 135 -17.85 -6.32 -9.32
C LEU A 135 -16.57 -6.25 -10.15
N LYS A 136 -15.45 -5.81 -9.57
CA LYS A 136 -14.17 -5.68 -10.28
C LYS A 136 -13.33 -6.96 -10.27
N ARG A 137 -13.48 -7.77 -9.22
CA ARG A 137 -12.69 -8.97 -8.95
C ARG A 137 -13.62 -10.03 -8.32
N PRO A 138 -14.51 -10.66 -9.10
CA PRO A 138 -15.44 -11.65 -8.56
C PRO A 138 -14.74 -12.92 -8.08
N GLU A 139 -13.51 -13.18 -8.52
CA GLU A 139 -12.71 -14.36 -8.17
C GLU A 139 -12.10 -14.26 -6.77
N VAL A 140 -12.03 -13.05 -6.20
CA VAL A 140 -11.31 -12.77 -4.95
C VAL A 140 -12.25 -12.88 -3.76
N GLN A 141 -11.81 -13.55 -2.70
CA GLN A 141 -12.56 -13.61 -1.44
C GLN A 141 -12.44 -12.28 -0.69
N ILE A 142 -13.56 -11.66 -0.34
CA ILE A 142 -13.60 -10.34 0.31
C ILE A 142 -14.27 -10.43 1.69
N GLU A 143 -13.48 -10.15 2.72
CA GLU A 143 -13.88 -10.03 4.11
C GLU A 143 -14.04 -8.56 4.51
N VAL A 144 -14.97 -8.29 5.43
CA VAL A 144 -15.23 -6.96 5.97
C VAL A 144 -14.92 -6.97 7.46
N ALA A 145 -14.05 -6.06 7.89
CA ALA A 145 -13.73 -5.85 9.30
C ALA A 145 -14.07 -4.41 9.68
N VAL A 146 -14.98 -4.24 10.64
CA VAL A 146 -15.31 -2.93 11.21
C VAL A 146 -14.85 -2.94 12.65
N VAL A 147 -13.96 -1.99 13.00
CA VAL A 147 -13.34 -1.93 14.32
C VAL A 147 -13.57 -0.56 14.91
N VAL A 148 -13.94 -0.54 16.19
CA VAL A 148 -14.14 0.70 16.94
C VAL A 148 -12.78 1.16 17.46
N GLU A 149 -12.43 2.41 17.19
CA GLU A 149 -11.28 3.09 17.81
C GLU A 149 -11.51 3.11 19.32
N GLY A 150 -10.65 2.42 20.07
CA GLY A 150 -10.72 2.40 21.52
C GLY A 150 -10.10 3.65 22.13
N ASN A 151 -9.56 3.51 23.34
CA ASN A 151 -8.75 4.57 23.98
C ASN A 151 -7.40 4.80 23.29
N LYS A 152 -7.04 3.93 22.32
CA LYS A 152 -5.81 4.03 21.52
C LYS A 152 -6.10 4.77 20.23
N GLU A 153 -5.11 5.49 19.71
CA GLU A 153 -5.22 6.15 18.41
C GLU A 153 -5.49 5.13 17.27
N LYS A 154 -6.08 5.61 16.16
CA LYS A 154 -6.34 4.79 14.96
C LYS A 154 -5.16 3.94 14.47
N GLY A 155 -3.94 4.47 14.52
CA GLY A 155 -2.74 3.81 13.99
C GLY A 155 -2.48 2.46 14.67
N PRO A 156 -2.27 2.44 15.99
CA PRO A 156 -2.17 1.20 16.78
C PRO A 156 -3.32 0.23 16.52
N THR A 157 -4.57 0.69 16.48
CA THR A 157 -5.73 -0.18 16.21
C THR A 157 -5.63 -0.87 14.85
N ILE A 158 -5.24 -0.15 13.79
CA ILE A 158 -5.04 -0.73 12.45
C ILE A 158 -3.95 -1.80 12.47
N LEU A 159 -2.84 -1.56 13.18
CA LEU A 159 -1.74 -2.51 13.25
C LEU A 159 -2.08 -3.75 14.08
N GLU A 160 -2.83 -3.58 15.17
CA GLU A 160 -3.34 -4.68 15.97
C GLU A 160 -4.22 -5.60 15.12
N GLU A 161 -5.13 -5.04 14.32
CA GLU A 161 -5.98 -5.81 13.39
C GLU A 161 -5.18 -6.46 12.26
N ALA A 162 -4.20 -5.74 11.69
CA ALA A 162 -3.32 -6.31 10.67
C ALA A 162 -2.58 -7.55 11.18
N ARG A 163 -2.11 -7.50 12.43
CA ARG A 163 -1.42 -8.60 13.08
C ARG A 163 -2.37 -9.75 13.40
N LYS A 164 -3.56 -9.47 13.96
CA LYS A 164 -4.57 -10.49 14.28
C LYS A 164 -4.98 -11.30 13.05
N GLN A 165 -5.09 -10.64 11.90
CA GLN A 165 -5.49 -11.30 10.67
C GLN A 165 -4.32 -11.88 9.87
N GLU A 166 -3.08 -11.73 10.35
CA GLU A 166 -1.86 -12.18 9.67
C GLU A 166 -1.75 -11.65 8.23
N VAL A 167 -1.96 -10.34 8.10
CA VAL A 167 -1.94 -9.66 6.80
C VAL A 167 -0.52 -9.60 6.26
N ALA A 168 -0.35 -10.00 5.00
CA ALA A 168 0.94 -9.91 4.30
C ALA A 168 1.19 -8.49 3.75
N LEU A 169 0.14 -7.80 3.28
CA LEU A 169 0.20 -6.46 2.70
C LEU A 169 -0.90 -5.55 3.25
N LEU A 170 -0.50 -4.44 3.88
CA LEU A 170 -1.37 -3.37 4.37
C LEU A 170 -1.36 -2.18 3.40
N VAL A 171 -2.53 -1.80 2.89
CA VAL A 171 -2.69 -0.67 1.97
C VAL A 171 -3.46 0.48 2.66
N LEU A 172 -2.91 1.69 2.55
CA LEU A 172 -3.41 2.89 3.23
C LEU A 172 -3.61 4.04 2.23
N GLY A 173 -4.72 4.76 2.35
CA GLY A 173 -4.95 6.01 1.61
C GLY A 173 -4.15 7.16 2.19
N GLN A 174 -3.23 7.74 1.42
CA GLN A 174 -2.40 8.85 1.87
C GLN A 174 -2.97 10.21 1.42
N LYS A 175 -3.26 11.07 2.41
CA LYS A 175 -3.72 12.43 2.17
C LYS A 175 -2.66 13.30 1.52
N LYS A 176 -3.03 13.97 0.43
CA LYS A 176 -2.20 15.02 -0.17
C LYS A 176 -2.25 16.26 0.71
N ARG A 177 -1.21 16.52 1.51
CA ARG A 177 -1.05 17.83 2.16
C ARG A 177 -0.62 18.84 1.10
N SER A 178 -1.36 19.94 0.93
CA SER A 178 -0.91 20.99 0.02
C SER A 178 0.35 21.65 0.58
N THR A 179 1.25 22.04 -0.31
CA THR A 179 2.43 22.83 0.04
C THR A 179 2.02 24.16 0.66
N THR A 180 0.92 24.77 0.20
CA THR A 180 0.35 25.99 0.77
C THR A 180 -0.12 25.82 2.21
N TRP A 181 -0.77 24.70 2.57
CA TRP A 181 -1.15 24.42 3.95
C TRP A 181 0.06 24.18 4.84
N ARG A 182 1.08 23.49 4.31
CA ARG A 182 2.36 23.30 5.02
C ARG A 182 3.02 24.64 5.31
N LEU A 183 3.08 25.53 4.32
CA LEU A 183 3.60 26.89 4.49
C LEU A 183 2.74 27.67 5.48
N LEU A 184 1.42 27.73 5.31
CA LEU A 184 0.52 28.45 6.20
C LEU A 184 0.69 28.04 7.67
N MET A 185 0.84 26.74 7.94
CA MET A 185 1.11 26.26 9.30
C MET A 185 2.49 26.71 9.80
N MET A 186 3.53 26.73 8.96
CA MET A 186 4.84 27.29 9.32
C MET A 186 4.76 28.78 9.68
N TRP A 187 3.93 29.56 8.98
CA TRP A 187 3.71 30.99 9.26
C TRP A 187 2.83 31.22 10.50
N ALA A 188 1.89 30.33 10.80
CA ALA A 188 0.99 30.43 11.95
C ALA A 188 1.67 30.17 13.31
N GLY A 189 3.00 30.07 13.39
CA GLY A 189 3.74 29.80 14.63
C GLY A 189 3.57 28.36 15.17
N ASN A 190 2.55 27.64 14.70
CA ASN A 190 2.45 26.19 14.88
C ASN A 190 3.58 25.54 14.10
N ARG A 191 4.72 25.27 14.75
CA ARG A 191 5.77 24.41 14.22
C ARG A 191 5.19 23.03 13.89
N VAL A 192 4.57 22.89 12.73
CA VAL A 192 4.42 21.62 12.01
C VAL A 192 5.71 21.42 11.19
N GLY A 193 6.85 21.68 11.85
CA GLY A 193 8.15 21.17 11.45
C GLY A 193 8.23 19.72 11.91
N GLY A 194 8.86 18.86 11.12
CA GLY A 194 8.78 17.40 11.27
C GLY A 194 9.08 16.89 12.68
N GLY A 195 8.26 15.95 13.14
CA GLY A 195 8.47 15.20 14.39
C GLY A 195 7.36 15.44 15.41
N GLY A 196 6.44 14.49 15.56
CA GLY A 196 5.53 14.43 16.72
C GLY A 196 4.10 14.02 16.38
N GLY A 197 3.44 14.71 15.44
CA GLY A 197 2.08 14.38 14.99
C GLY A 197 2.07 13.62 13.67
N GLY A 198 2.64 12.41 13.65
CA GLY A 198 2.65 11.55 12.47
C GLY A 198 1.23 11.33 11.94
N SER A 199 1.02 11.43 10.63
CA SER A 199 -0.25 10.94 10.07
C SER A 199 -0.39 9.47 10.45
N VAL A 200 -1.60 9.00 10.76
CA VAL A 200 -1.92 7.58 10.99
C VAL A 200 -1.23 6.68 9.97
N VAL A 201 -1.21 7.12 8.70
CA VAL A 201 -0.55 6.43 7.60
C VAL A 201 0.97 6.28 7.80
N GLU A 202 1.66 7.35 8.20
CA GLU A 202 3.11 7.31 8.44
C GLU A 202 3.43 6.41 9.64
N TYR A 203 2.62 6.50 10.71
CA TYR A 203 2.75 5.62 11.87
C TYR A 203 2.62 4.14 11.45
N CYS A 204 1.61 3.79 10.66
CA CYS A 204 1.42 2.42 10.20
C CYS A 204 2.57 1.95 9.31
N ILE A 205 3.10 2.77 8.39
CA ILE A 205 4.24 2.38 7.54
C ILE A 205 5.49 2.07 8.36
N GLN A 206 5.74 2.85 9.42
CA GLN A 206 6.94 2.72 10.23
C GLN A 206 6.86 1.51 11.18
N ASN A 207 5.68 1.29 11.77
CA ASN A 207 5.47 0.33 12.86
C ASN A 207 4.81 -0.98 12.43
N ALA A 208 4.30 -1.11 11.20
CA ALA A 208 3.75 -2.37 10.72
C ALA A 208 4.81 -3.49 10.73
N SER A 209 4.39 -4.67 11.17
CA SER A 209 5.16 -5.91 11.06
C SER A 209 5.15 -6.49 9.64
N CYS A 210 4.12 -6.16 8.85
CA CYS A 210 3.95 -6.58 7.47
C CYS A 210 4.35 -5.50 6.46
N MET A 211 4.32 -5.83 5.16
CA MET A 211 4.55 -4.84 4.12
C MET A 211 3.43 -3.80 4.14
N ALA A 212 3.76 -2.54 4.44
CA ALA A 212 2.80 -1.45 4.48
C ALA A 212 3.07 -0.43 3.37
N VAL A 213 2.00 -0.06 2.68
CA VAL A 213 2.04 0.77 1.48
C VAL A 213 1.00 1.88 1.59
N ALA A 214 1.47 3.11 1.51
CA ALA A 214 0.65 4.29 1.40
C ALA A 214 0.50 4.71 -0.06
N VAL A 215 -0.74 4.96 -0.48
CA VAL A 215 -1.08 5.22 -1.87
C VAL A 215 -1.80 6.56 -1.96
N ARG A 216 -1.34 7.41 -2.88
CA ARG A 216 -2.02 8.66 -3.22
C ARG A 216 -2.06 8.88 -4.73
N ARG A 217 -3.12 9.52 -5.21
CA ARG A 217 -3.20 9.88 -6.63
C ARG A 217 -2.20 11.00 -6.96
N LYS A 218 -1.41 10.84 -8.02
CA LYS A 218 -0.38 11.82 -8.42
C LYS A 218 -1.02 13.12 -8.91
N SER A 219 -1.89 13.00 -9.92
CA SER A 219 -2.60 14.13 -10.55
C SER A 219 -4.01 13.71 -10.95
N ARG A 220 -4.93 14.69 -10.98
CA ARG A 220 -6.26 14.46 -11.56
C ARG A 220 -6.20 14.40 -13.10
N LYS A 221 -5.24 15.09 -13.71
CA LYS A 221 -5.14 15.27 -15.17
C LYS A 221 -4.31 14.17 -15.84
N VAL A 222 -3.20 13.79 -15.22
CA VAL A 222 -2.19 12.88 -15.80
C VAL A 222 -2.39 11.43 -15.33
N GLY A 223 -3.30 11.20 -14.38
CA GLY A 223 -3.48 9.88 -13.77
C GLY A 223 -2.29 9.43 -12.93
N GLY A 224 -2.26 8.15 -12.59
CA GLY A 224 -1.18 7.51 -11.84
C GLY A 224 -1.23 7.67 -10.32
N TYR A 225 -0.44 6.85 -9.64
CA TYR A 225 -0.38 6.74 -8.19
C TYR A 225 1.05 6.91 -7.68
N LEU A 226 1.22 7.69 -6.62
CA LEU A 226 2.46 7.75 -5.85
C LEU A 226 2.33 6.81 -4.67
N ILE A 227 3.41 6.08 -4.43
CA ILE A 227 3.47 5.07 -3.40
C ILE A 227 4.57 5.42 -2.42
N THR A 228 4.26 5.25 -1.13
CA THR A 228 5.21 5.38 -0.04
C THR A 228 5.24 4.09 0.75
N THR A 229 6.44 3.59 1.00
CA THR A 229 6.73 2.44 1.85
C THR A 229 7.74 2.86 2.91
N LYS A 230 8.10 1.93 3.81
CA LYS A 230 9.10 2.18 4.85
C LYS A 230 10.48 2.57 4.27
N ARG A 231 10.83 2.05 3.09
CA ARG A 231 12.15 2.24 2.48
C ARG A 231 12.18 3.33 1.42
N GLN A 232 11.06 3.57 0.74
CA GLN A 232 11.00 4.50 -0.38
C GLN A 232 9.77 5.39 -0.26
N LYS A 233 9.95 6.70 -0.45
CA LYS A 233 8.86 7.66 -0.38
C LYS A 233 8.51 8.19 -1.76
N ASP A 234 7.21 8.35 -2.01
CA ASP A 234 6.66 9.01 -3.18
C ASP A 234 7.20 8.50 -4.53
N PHE A 235 7.49 7.21 -4.65
CA PHE A 235 7.88 6.64 -5.93
C PHE A 235 6.64 6.42 -6.81
N TRP A 236 6.82 6.69 -8.10
CA TRP A 236 5.76 6.54 -9.09
C TRP A 236 5.91 5.17 -9.74
N LEU A 237 4.94 4.28 -9.52
CA LEU A 237 4.81 3.12 -10.41
C LEU A 237 4.20 3.60 -11.72
N LEU A 238 4.94 3.41 -12.82
CA LEU A 238 4.40 3.57 -14.16
C LEU A 238 3.23 2.59 -14.29
N ALA A 239 2.08 3.13 -14.69
CA ALA A 239 0.86 2.36 -14.95
C ALA A 239 1.05 1.51 -16.20
#